data_AF-A0A9N9FZB1-F1
#
_entry.id   AF-A0A9N9FZB1-F1
#
_cell.length_a   1.000
_cell.length_b   1.000
_cell.length_c   1.000
_cell.angle_alpha   90.00
_cell.angle_beta   90.00
_cell.angle_gamma   90.00
#
_symmetry.space_group_name_H-M   'P 1'
#
loop_
_entity.id
_entity.type
_entity.pdbx_description
1 polymer ?
#
loop_
_entity_poly.entity_id
_entity_poly.type
_entity_poly.pdbx_seq_one_letter_code
_entity_poly.pdbx_strand_id
1 'polypeptide(L)'
;MNLACSKSISIIVILLAIIVPLSYSEFPLAIPEDGPIFRDLANTTTIFLKVITTINIPPQIIDQRPEGLFLANVADKVGHKSQMENKMIVQYLNDLAESTYQTGKKAEKLFSIGSYLINRIGNEITSIRETLSLDMTLSRRNVTFLSNRLNKFLLQATEFRDQFKAILMAIDDEEKIWNGTQYGINSFSDVEKYFESIKSTGSKIYKWENIVNKLVIFKRGCLVTFEARRGIEIALRIAEQVRLEFIQGKEIIRGLNKKKVVRKIDLMNLE
;
A
#
# COMPACT_ATOMS: atom_id res chain seq x y z
N MET A 1 38.27 -11.61 5.14
CA MET A 1 38.13 -10.28 5.79
C MET A 1 37.62 -9.31 4.73
N ASN A 2 36.36 -8.87 4.85
CA ASN A 2 35.76 -7.63 4.30
C ASN A 2 34.24 -7.72 4.51
N LEU A 3 33.77 -7.26 5.69
CA LEU A 3 32.37 -6.97 5.96
C LEU A 3 32.00 -5.64 5.29
N ALA A 4 31.37 -5.70 4.11
CA ALA A 4 30.81 -4.50 3.47
C ALA A 4 29.64 -4.88 2.55
N CYS A 5 28.55 -5.42 3.10
CA CYS A 5 27.22 -5.41 2.47
C CYS A 5 26.14 -5.86 3.46
N SER A 6 25.85 -5.04 4.46
CA SER A 6 24.66 -5.22 5.33
C SER A 6 24.42 -3.94 6.13
N LYS A 7 24.23 -2.79 5.46
CA LYS A 7 23.94 -1.51 6.13
C LYS A 7 22.70 -0.78 5.60
N SER A 8 21.78 -1.46 4.93
CA SER A 8 20.61 -0.77 4.31
C SER A 8 19.23 -1.27 4.73
N ILE A 9 19.09 -2.13 5.74
CA ILE A 9 17.76 -2.60 6.20
C ILE A 9 17.40 -2.08 7.62
N SER A 10 18.36 -1.58 8.40
CA SER A 10 18.05 -1.08 9.75
C SER A 10 17.42 0.30 9.79
N ILE A 11 17.50 1.14 8.75
CA ILE A 11 17.01 2.53 8.85
C ILE A 11 15.48 2.64 8.72
N ILE A 12 14.83 1.75 7.96
CA ILE A 12 13.35 1.78 7.79
C ILE A 12 12.64 1.13 8.99
N VAL A 13 13.21 0.07 9.57
CA VAL A 13 12.70 -0.53 10.82
C VAL A 13 12.98 0.39 12.01
N ILE A 14 14.09 1.14 12.02
CA ILE A 14 14.35 2.15 13.05
C ILE A 14 13.48 3.40 12.84
N LEU A 15 13.12 3.82 11.63
CA LEU A 15 12.15 4.90 11.41
C LEU A 15 10.73 4.50 11.83
N LEU A 16 10.28 3.27 11.54
CA LEU A 16 8.99 2.77 12.03
C LEU A 16 9.03 2.52 13.54
N ALA A 17 10.10 1.97 14.11
CA ALA A 17 10.21 1.72 15.56
C ALA A 17 10.59 2.96 16.40
N ILE A 18 10.98 4.08 15.78
CA ILE A 18 11.14 5.37 16.45
C ILE A 18 9.87 6.23 16.29
N ILE A 19 9.18 6.17 15.14
CA ILE A 19 7.91 6.91 14.94
C ILE A 19 6.73 6.23 15.65
N VAL A 20 6.68 4.89 15.73
CA VAL A 20 5.57 4.16 16.35
C VAL A 20 5.51 4.33 17.89
N PRO A 21 6.62 4.50 18.64
CA PRO A 21 6.52 4.85 20.05
C PRO A 21 6.43 6.37 20.31
N LEU A 22 6.87 7.23 19.39
CA LEU A 22 6.91 8.69 19.60
C LEU A 22 5.62 9.43 19.20
N SER A 23 4.59 8.76 18.68
CA SER A 23 3.35 9.45 18.26
C SER A 23 2.06 8.89 18.88
N TYR A 24 2.12 7.78 19.62
CA TYR A 24 0.93 7.20 20.25
C TYR A 24 0.64 7.75 21.66
N SER A 25 1.63 8.33 22.35
CA SER A 25 1.41 9.02 23.64
C SER A 25 1.21 10.53 23.50
N GLU A 26 1.54 11.13 22.35
CA GLU A 26 1.46 12.59 22.12
C GLU A 26 0.41 13.01 21.09
N PHE A 27 -0.30 12.08 20.45
CA PHE A 27 -1.61 12.36 19.86
C PHE A 27 -2.71 11.93 20.85
N PRO A 28 -3.01 12.72 21.90
CA PRO A 28 -4.35 12.65 22.43
C PRO A 28 -5.23 13.18 21.29
N LEU A 29 -5.81 12.25 20.54
CA LEU A 29 -6.93 12.45 19.62
C LEU A 29 -8.17 12.81 20.46
N ALA A 30 -8.03 13.72 21.41
CA ALA A 30 -9.12 14.37 22.12
C ALA A 30 -9.73 15.39 21.17
N ILE A 31 -10.32 14.90 20.08
CA ILE A 31 -11.43 15.61 19.46
C ILE A 31 -12.53 15.50 20.50
N PRO A 32 -13.02 16.61 21.02
CA PRO A 32 -13.86 16.53 22.18
C PRO A 32 -15.22 15.93 21.83
N GLU A 33 -15.62 14.93 22.62
CA GLU A 33 -16.62 13.88 22.28
C GLU A 33 -18.10 14.29 22.45
N ASP A 34 -18.37 15.56 22.73
CA ASP A 34 -19.69 16.01 23.23
C ASP A 34 -20.73 16.32 22.14
N GLY A 35 -20.44 16.01 20.87
CA GLY A 35 -21.41 16.08 19.77
C GLY A 35 -21.24 14.93 18.76
N PRO A 36 -22.32 14.32 18.24
CA PRO A 36 -22.25 13.10 17.43
C PRO A 36 -21.41 13.27 16.16
N ILE A 37 -21.48 14.41 15.46
CA ILE A 37 -20.62 14.67 14.29
C ILE A 37 -19.12 14.65 14.62
N PHE A 38 -18.72 15.24 15.75
CA PHE A 38 -17.31 15.29 16.13
C PHE A 38 -16.80 13.93 16.61
N ARG A 39 -17.68 13.16 17.27
CA ARG A 39 -17.42 11.76 17.63
C ARG A 39 -17.26 10.87 16.41
N ASP A 40 -18.15 10.98 15.43
CA ASP A 40 -18.07 10.21 14.18
C ASP A 40 -16.81 10.57 13.38
N LEU A 41 -16.47 11.86 13.32
CA LEU A 41 -15.23 12.32 12.68
C LEU A 41 -14.00 11.76 13.40
N ALA A 42 -13.97 11.77 14.73
CA ALA A 42 -12.87 11.22 15.52
C ALA A 42 -12.72 9.72 15.32
N ASN A 43 -13.82 8.98 15.37
CA ASN A 43 -13.86 7.53 15.17
C ASN A 43 -13.40 7.17 13.76
N THR A 44 -13.99 7.79 12.73
CA THR A 44 -13.64 7.57 11.31
C THR A 44 -12.16 7.83 11.06
N THR A 45 -11.64 8.95 11.60
CA THR A 45 -10.24 9.33 11.39
C THR A 45 -9.27 8.43 12.17
N THR A 46 -9.66 7.97 13.36
CA THR A 46 -8.88 6.99 14.15
C THR A 46 -8.81 5.65 13.44
N ILE A 47 -9.93 5.15 12.91
CA ILE A 47 -9.96 3.94 12.09
C ILE A 47 -9.05 4.11 10.88
N PHE A 48 -9.13 5.25 10.19
CA PHE A 48 -8.31 5.55 9.02
C PHE A 48 -6.80 5.54 9.34
N LEU A 49 -6.38 6.22 10.41
CA LEU A 49 -4.99 6.24 10.87
C LEU A 49 -4.51 4.86 11.30
N LYS A 50 -5.37 4.08 11.98
CA LYS A 50 -5.06 2.70 12.35
C LYS A 50 -4.83 1.84 11.12
N VAL A 51 -5.64 1.97 10.07
CA VAL A 51 -5.39 1.25 8.81
C VAL A 51 -4.03 1.64 8.26
N ILE A 52 -3.76 2.95 8.07
CA ILE A 52 -2.49 3.42 7.49
C ILE A 52 -1.27 2.87 8.25
N THR A 53 -1.35 2.79 9.58
CA THR A 53 -0.22 2.37 10.43
C THR A 53 -0.11 0.86 10.64
N THR A 54 -1.18 0.08 10.43
CA THR A 54 -1.19 -1.38 10.63
C THR A 54 -0.98 -2.18 9.35
N ILE A 55 -0.98 -1.52 8.18
CA ILE A 55 -0.67 -2.17 6.92
C ILE A 55 0.80 -2.60 6.90
N ASN A 56 0.98 -3.91 7.01
CA ASN A 56 2.27 -4.55 6.81
C ASN A 56 2.34 -5.10 5.38
N ILE A 57 2.89 -4.32 4.45
CA ILE A 57 3.28 -4.83 3.14
C ILE A 57 4.65 -5.49 3.32
N PRO A 58 4.79 -6.80 3.09
CA PRO A 58 6.08 -7.48 3.24
C PRO A 58 7.15 -6.82 2.35
N PRO A 59 8.35 -6.51 2.90
CA PRO A 59 9.43 -5.90 2.11
C PRO A 59 9.86 -6.78 0.94
N GLN A 60 9.61 -8.09 1.01
CA GLN A 60 9.88 -9.06 -0.06
C GLN A 60 9.17 -8.71 -1.38
N ILE A 61 8.04 -8.00 -1.35
CA ILE A 61 7.35 -7.50 -2.55
C ILE A 61 8.23 -6.51 -3.33
N ILE A 62 9.06 -5.75 -2.62
CA ILE A 62 9.99 -4.76 -3.17
C ILE A 62 11.35 -5.40 -3.47
N ASP A 63 11.81 -6.25 -2.56
CA ASP A 63 13.15 -6.86 -2.60
C ASP A 63 13.28 -7.94 -3.67
N GLN A 64 12.19 -8.45 -4.24
CA GLN A 64 12.24 -9.45 -5.32
C GLN A 64 12.50 -8.86 -6.72
N ARG A 65 12.37 -7.54 -6.88
CA ARG A 65 12.48 -6.86 -8.18
C ARG A 65 13.85 -7.07 -8.86
N PRO A 66 15.00 -6.81 -8.18
CA PRO A 66 16.30 -7.02 -8.82
C PRO A 66 16.55 -8.47 -9.24
N GLU A 67 15.94 -9.43 -8.55
CA GLU A 67 16.12 -10.86 -8.67
C GLU A 67 15.39 -11.35 -9.92
N GLY A 68 14.13 -10.95 -10.09
CA GLY A 68 13.36 -11.21 -11.31
C GLY A 68 14.06 -10.66 -12.54
N LEU A 69 14.47 -9.38 -12.50
CA LEU A 69 15.19 -8.74 -13.61
C LEU A 69 16.54 -9.42 -13.91
N PHE A 70 17.26 -9.86 -12.88
CA PHE A 70 18.50 -10.61 -13.06
C PHE A 70 18.24 -11.94 -13.77
N LEU A 71 17.24 -12.71 -13.33
CA LEU A 71 16.91 -14.01 -13.91
C LEU A 71 16.41 -13.90 -15.35
N ALA A 72 15.56 -12.90 -15.64
CA ALA A 72 15.14 -12.53 -16.99
C ALA A 72 16.35 -12.25 -17.90
N ASN A 73 17.28 -11.42 -17.46
CA ASN A 73 18.50 -11.08 -18.21
C ASN A 73 19.42 -12.30 -18.43
N VAL A 74 19.55 -13.20 -17.45
CA VAL A 74 20.28 -14.46 -17.63
C VAL A 74 19.59 -15.33 -18.68
N ALA A 75 18.27 -15.45 -18.59
CA ALA A 75 17.48 -16.23 -19.53
C ALA A 75 17.59 -15.68 -20.96
N ASP A 76 17.50 -14.37 -21.17
CA ASP A 76 17.70 -13.73 -22.47
C ASP A 76 19.09 -14.02 -23.04
N LYS A 77 20.15 -13.83 -22.24
CA LYS A 77 21.53 -13.95 -22.72
C LYS A 77 21.96 -15.39 -23.01
N VAL A 78 21.42 -16.35 -22.27
CA VAL A 78 21.88 -17.74 -22.31
C VAL A 78 20.89 -18.65 -23.04
N GLY A 79 19.61 -18.28 -23.06
CA GLY A 79 18.49 -19.08 -23.58
C GLY A 79 18.43 -19.25 -25.09
N HIS A 80 19.35 -18.63 -25.84
CA HIS A 80 19.40 -18.66 -27.31
C HIS A 80 19.92 -19.98 -27.91
N LYS A 81 19.44 -21.13 -27.45
CA LYS A 81 19.63 -22.42 -28.12
C LYS A 81 18.29 -22.94 -28.64
N SER A 82 17.96 -22.49 -29.87
CA SER A 82 17.13 -23.11 -30.93
C SER A 82 15.79 -23.82 -30.64
N GLN A 83 15.36 -24.01 -29.39
CA GLN A 83 14.13 -24.71 -29.03
C GLN A 83 13.02 -23.70 -28.68
N MET A 84 11.84 -23.91 -29.27
CA MET A 84 10.67 -23.04 -29.07
C MET A 84 10.26 -22.96 -27.59
N GLU A 85 10.40 -24.06 -26.84
CA GLU A 85 10.12 -24.14 -25.40
C GLU A 85 10.99 -23.19 -24.57
N ASN A 86 12.28 -23.06 -24.90
CA ASN A 86 13.18 -22.13 -24.22
C ASN A 86 12.77 -20.68 -24.43
N LYS A 87 12.26 -20.34 -25.63
CA LYS A 87 11.76 -18.98 -25.92
C LYS A 87 10.54 -18.64 -25.06
N MET A 88 9.64 -19.61 -24.82
CA MET A 88 8.47 -19.40 -23.98
C MET A 88 8.86 -19.13 -22.52
N ILE A 89 9.83 -19.87 -21.99
CA ILE A 89 10.31 -19.66 -20.61
C ILE A 89 11.03 -18.31 -20.46
N VAL A 90 11.80 -17.90 -21.47
CA VAL A 90 12.43 -16.58 -21.52
C VAL A 90 11.36 -15.48 -21.50
N GLN A 91 10.35 -15.58 -22.37
CA GLN A 91 9.25 -14.60 -22.41
C GLN A 91 8.47 -14.54 -21.09
N TYR A 92 8.13 -15.70 -20.53
CA TYR A 92 7.49 -15.80 -19.21
C TYR A 92 8.31 -15.09 -18.13
N LEU A 93 9.62 -15.31 -18.07
CA LEU A 93 10.49 -14.69 -17.08
C LEU A 93 10.57 -13.17 -17.27
N ASN A 94 10.60 -12.69 -18.51
CA ASN A 94 10.59 -11.26 -18.81
C ASN A 94 9.29 -10.60 -18.34
N ASP A 95 8.14 -11.19 -18.68
CA ASP A 95 6.84 -10.64 -18.31
C ASP A 95 6.60 -10.71 -16.79
N LEU A 96 7.03 -11.80 -16.13
CA LEU A 96 6.94 -11.94 -14.69
C LEU A 96 7.88 -10.96 -13.96
N ALA A 97 9.10 -10.76 -14.47
CA ALA A 97 10.04 -9.79 -13.93
C ALA A 97 9.53 -8.35 -14.06
N GLU A 98 8.91 -8.01 -15.20
CA GLU A 98 8.29 -6.68 -15.38
C GLU A 98 7.09 -6.51 -14.45
N SER A 99 6.21 -7.52 -14.35
CA SER A 99 5.04 -7.44 -13.47
C SER A 99 5.43 -7.29 -12.01
N THR A 100 6.36 -8.12 -11.52
CA THR A 100 6.90 -8.04 -10.14
C THR A 100 7.55 -6.67 -9.88
N TYR A 101 8.25 -6.11 -10.87
CA TYR A 101 8.80 -4.76 -10.80
C TYR A 101 7.71 -3.70 -10.60
N GLN A 102 6.63 -3.76 -11.38
CA GLN A 102 5.51 -2.82 -11.28
C GLN A 102 4.73 -2.97 -9.97
N THR A 103 4.49 -4.20 -9.51
CA THR A 103 3.87 -4.48 -8.20
C THR A 103 4.71 -3.87 -7.07
N GLY A 104 6.01 -4.16 -7.05
CA GLY A 104 6.93 -3.61 -6.04
C GLY A 104 7.01 -2.08 -6.07
N LYS A 105 6.96 -1.45 -7.26
CA LYS A 105 6.92 0.01 -7.39
C LYS A 105 5.63 0.63 -6.82
N LYS A 106 4.48 -0.01 -7.04
CA LYS A 106 3.20 0.43 -6.45
C LYS A 106 3.19 0.27 -4.93
N ALA A 107 3.73 -0.84 -4.43
CA ALA A 107 3.91 -1.08 -3.00
C ALA A 107 4.83 -0.02 -2.35
N GLU A 108 5.98 0.26 -2.97
CA GLU A 108 6.93 1.30 -2.53
C GLU A 108 6.27 2.70 -2.48
N LYS A 109 5.45 3.03 -3.48
CA LYS A 109 4.70 4.29 -3.53
C LYS A 109 3.70 4.42 -2.36
N LEU A 110 3.10 3.34 -1.89
CA LEU A 110 2.20 3.39 -0.74
C LEU A 110 2.93 3.84 0.53
N PHE A 111 4.15 3.36 0.77
CA PHE A 111 4.93 3.76 1.95
C PHE A 111 5.25 5.26 1.97
N SER A 112 5.65 5.81 0.82
CA SER A 112 5.90 7.26 0.70
C SER A 112 4.63 8.09 0.90
N ILE A 113 3.50 7.66 0.32
CA ILE A 113 2.21 8.34 0.49
C ILE A 113 1.66 8.22 1.91
N GLY A 114 1.82 7.08 2.58
CA GLY A 114 1.28 6.83 3.92
C GLY A 114 1.76 7.86 4.94
N SER A 115 3.07 8.11 5.00
CA SER A 115 3.66 9.13 5.88
C SER A 115 3.14 10.55 5.58
N TYR A 116 3.04 10.90 4.30
CA TYR A 116 2.51 12.19 3.86
C TYR A 116 1.03 12.37 4.23
N LEU A 117 0.22 11.32 4.07
CA LEU A 117 -1.20 11.35 4.42
C LEU A 117 -1.42 11.49 5.91
N ILE A 118 -0.67 10.77 6.75
CA ILE A 118 -0.73 10.92 8.21
C ILE A 118 -0.51 12.38 8.61
N ASN A 119 0.51 13.03 8.08
CA ASN A 119 0.79 14.44 8.37
C ASN A 119 -0.34 15.36 7.91
N ARG A 120 -0.91 15.14 6.72
CA ARG A 120 -2.03 15.95 6.24
C ARG A 120 -3.27 15.76 7.09
N ILE A 121 -3.61 14.52 7.47
CA ILE A 121 -4.74 14.22 8.35
C ILE A 121 -4.54 14.94 9.69
N GLY A 122 -3.36 14.81 10.30
CA GLY A 122 -3.00 15.49 11.54
C GLY A 122 -3.18 17.01 11.44
N ASN A 123 -2.68 17.64 10.38
CA ASN A 123 -2.83 19.08 10.16
C ASN A 123 -4.29 19.53 10.04
N GLU A 124 -5.13 18.73 9.36
CA GLU A 124 -6.56 19.03 9.23
C GLU A 124 -7.30 18.87 10.57
N ILE A 125 -6.97 17.85 11.37
CA ILE A 125 -7.51 17.67 12.74
C ILE A 125 -7.11 18.87 13.62
N THR A 126 -5.82 19.23 13.66
CA THR A 126 -5.32 20.38 14.43
C THR A 126 -6.04 21.67 14.02
N SER A 127 -6.18 21.91 12.72
CA SER A 127 -6.91 23.07 12.20
C SER A 127 -8.37 23.10 12.68
N ILE A 128 -9.05 21.95 12.73
CA ILE A 128 -10.42 21.86 13.23
C ILE A 128 -10.46 22.18 14.71
N ARG A 129 -9.57 21.59 15.52
CA ARG A 129 -9.50 21.79 16.96
C ARG A 129 -9.21 23.24 17.34
N GLU A 130 -8.34 23.92 16.61
CA GLU A 130 -8.01 25.33 16.84
C GLU A 130 -9.13 26.29 16.43
N THR A 131 -9.94 25.90 15.43
CA THR A 131 -10.99 26.78 14.87
C THR A 131 -12.36 26.58 15.52
N LEU A 132 -12.69 25.35 15.92
CA LEU A 132 -13.99 24.99 16.47
C LEU A 132 -13.85 24.64 17.94
N SER A 133 -14.46 25.44 18.82
CA SER A 133 -14.61 25.11 20.23
C SER A 133 -15.92 24.31 20.45
N LEU A 134 -15.92 23.44 21.45
CA LEU A 134 -17.06 22.62 21.86
C LEU A 134 -18.33 23.41 22.17
N ASP A 135 -18.14 24.56 22.81
CA ASP A 135 -19.23 25.38 23.33
C ASP A 135 -19.70 26.40 22.29
N MET A 136 -19.12 26.35 21.09
CA MET A 136 -19.40 27.28 20.02
C MET A 136 -20.76 26.97 19.38
N THR A 137 -21.64 27.98 19.31
CA THR A 137 -22.77 27.93 18.38
C THR A 137 -22.22 27.99 16.95
N LEU A 138 -22.48 26.96 16.14
CA LEU A 138 -21.92 26.90 14.80
C LEU A 138 -22.59 27.93 13.88
N SER A 139 -21.81 28.94 13.48
CA SER A 139 -22.21 29.86 12.43
C SER A 139 -22.16 29.17 11.06
N ARG A 140 -22.83 29.75 10.06
CA ARG A 140 -22.71 29.29 8.66
C ARG A 140 -21.26 29.24 8.15
N ARG A 141 -20.42 30.15 8.65
CA ARG A 141 -18.98 30.18 8.35
C ARG A 141 -18.27 28.95 8.91
N ASN A 142 -18.61 28.53 10.12
CA ASN A 142 -18.03 27.34 10.76
C ASN A 142 -18.46 26.05 10.04
N VAL A 143 -19.74 25.97 9.65
CA VAL A 143 -20.27 24.84 8.87
C VAL A 143 -19.57 24.74 7.51
N THR A 144 -19.38 25.89 6.83
CA THR A 144 -18.64 25.94 5.55
C THR A 144 -17.17 25.54 5.73
N PHE A 145 -16.53 26.02 6.80
CA PHE A 145 -15.18 25.61 7.16
C PHE A 145 -15.08 24.09 7.36
N LEU A 146 -15.94 23.51 8.20
CA LEU A 146 -15.92 22.07 8.48
C LEU A 146 -16.22 21.24 7.22
N SER A 147 -17.15 21.69 6.36
CA SER A 147 -17.40 21.06 5.06
C SER A 147 -16.16 21.02 4.17
N ASN A 148 -15.38 22.10 4.14
CA ASN A 148 -14.13 22.14 3.36
C ASN A 148 -13.08 21.17 3.93
N ARG A 149 -13.00 21.04 5.25
CA ARG A 149 -12.09 20.08 5.92
C ARG A 149 -12.49 18.64 5.64
N LEU A 150 -13.79 18.30 5.72
CA LEU A 150 -14.29 16.97 5.34
C LEU A 150 -13.98 16.63 3.87
N ASN A 151 -14.09 17.59 2.95
CA ASN A 151 -13.71 17.36 1.55
C ASN A 151 -12.23 16.98 1.41
N LYS A 152 -11.35 17.56 2.23
CA LYS A 152 -9.93 17.22 2.22
C LYS A 152 -9.67 15.83 2.80
N PHE A 153 -10.34 15.44 3.89
CA PHE A 153 -10.26 14.08 4.42
C PHE A 153 -10.77 13.06 3.40
N LEU A 154 -11.89 13.35 2.72
CA LEU A 154 -12.43 12.49 1.67
C LEU A 154 -11.44 12.30 0.51
N LEU A 155 -10.79 13.38 0.07
CA LEU A 155 -9.74 13.32 -0.96
C LEU A 155 -8.57 12.44 -0.51
N GLN A 156 -8.11 12.61 0.73
CA GLN A 156 -7.02 11.81 1.31
C GLN A 156 -7.39 10.32 1.44
N ALA A 157 -8.61 10.02 1.91
CA ALA A 157 -9.13 8.65 2.00
C ALA A 157 -9.26 8.00 0.62
N THR A 158 -9.71 8.76 -0.38
CA THR A 158 -9.82 8.27 -1.77
C THR A 158 -8.45 7.99 -2.37
N GLU A 159 -7.48 8.90 -2.21
CA GLU A 159 -6.11 8.73 -2.69
C GLU A 159 -5.46 7.47 -2.09
N PHE A 160 -5.65 7.24 -0.79
CA PHE A 160 -5.14 6.06 -0.09
C PHE A 160 -5.79 4.78 -0.60
N ARG A 161 -7.12 4.76 -0.67
CA ARG A 161 -7.93 3.64 -1.19
C ARG A 161 -7.48 3.24 -2.59
N ASP A 162 -7.26 4.21 -3.47
CA ASP A 162 -6.86 3.96 -4.85
C ASP A 162 -5.45 3.35 -4.95
N GLN A 163 -4.56 3.61 -4.00
CA GLN A 163 -3.27 2.90 -3.93
C GLN A 163 -3.46 1.40 -3.62
N PHE A 164 -4.31 1.02 -2.66
CA PHE A 164 -4.58 -0.40 -2.40
C PHE A 164 -5.20 -1.09 -3.60
N LYS A 165 -6.15 -0.42 -4.25
CA LYS A 165 -6.79 -0.95 -5.46
C LYS A 165 -5.74 -1.18 -6.55
N ALA A 166 -4.84 -0.23 -6.76
CA ALA A 166 -3.79 -0.34 -7.76
C ALA A 166 -2.78 -1.46 -7.46
N ILE A 167 -2.45 -1.70 -6.19
CA ILE A 167 -1.59 -2.81 -5.76
C ILE A 167 -2.33 -4.14 -5.93
N LEU A 168 -3.58 -4.25 -5.49
CA LEU A 168 -4.37 -5.47 -5.59
C LEU A 168 -4.49 -5.94 -7.04
N MET A 169 -4.79 -5.01 -7.96
CA MET A 169 -4.82 -5.31 -9.40
C MET A 169 -3.47 -5.78 -9.94
N ALA A 170 -2.36 -5.17 -9.49
CA ALA A 170 -1.03 -5.58 -9.93
C ALA A 170 -0.65 -6.98 -9.42
N ILE A 171 -1.04 -7.33 -8.19
CA ILE A 171 -0.86 -8.69 -7.64
C ILE A 171 -1.69 -9.69 -8.44
N ASP A 172 -2.96 -9.38 -8.75
CA ASP A 172 -3.82 -10.26 -9.55
C ASP A 172 -3.23 -10.49 -10.96
N ASP A 173 -2.62 -9.47 -11.57
CA ASP A 173 -1.97 -9.60 -12.88
C ASP A 173 -0.66 -10.40 -12.81
N GLU A 174 0.15 -10.18 -11.76
CA GLU A 174 1.36 -10.96 -11.48
C GLU A 174 1.04 -12.44 -11.25
N GLU A 175 -0.02 -12.75 -10.52
CA GLU A 175 -0.48 -14.12 -10.25
C GLU A 175 -0.94 -14.83 -11.52
N LYS A 176 -1.62 -14.12 -12.44
CA LYS A 176 -1.97 -14.68 -13.76
C LYS A 176 -0.74 -15.06 -14.57
N ILE A 177 0.28 -14.20 -14.57
CA ILE A 177 1.54 -14.49 -15.27
C ILE A 177 2.23 -15.66 -14.60
N TRP A 178 2.34 -15.67 -13.27
CA TRP A 178 2.95 -16.73 -12.46
C TRP A 178 2.35 -18.12 -12.74
N ASN A 179 1.03 -18.19 -12.93
CA ASN A 179 0.35 -19.45 -13.28
C ASN A 179 0.78 -20.02 -14.64
N GLY A 180 1.42 -19.22 -15.50
CA GLY A 180 2.18 -19.72 -16.65
C GLY A 180 1.36 -20.30 -17.81
N THR A 181 0.04 -20.39 -17.68
CA THR A 181 -0.84 -21.09 -18.63
C THR A 181 -0.71 -20.57 -20.06
N GLN A 182 -0.58 -19.26 -20.23
CA GLN A 182 -0.41 -18.63 -21.55
C GLN A 182 0.94 -18.92 -22.22
N TYR A 183 1.92 -19.39 -21.47
CA TYR A 183 3.26 -19.77 -21.95
C TYR A 183 3.47 -21.28 -22.01
N GLY A 184 2.43 -22.08 -21.71
CA GLY A 184 2.55 -23.54 -21.59
C GLY A 184 3.40 -24.00 -20.40
N ILE A 185 3.57 -23.14 -19.39
CA ILE A 185 4.30 -23.45 -18.16
C ILE A 185 3.31 -24.00 -17.14
N ASN A 186 3.59 -25.18 -16.59
CA ASN A 186 2.69 -25.82 -15.62
C ASN A 186 2.98 -25.35 -14.19
N SER A 187 4.24 -25.03 -13.91
CA SER A 187 4.66 -24.53 -12.60
C SER A 187 6.03 -23.86 -12.67
N PHE A 188 6.41 -23.15 -11.61
CA PHE A 188 7.76 -22.60 -11.47
C PHE A 188 8.86 -23.68 -11.50
N SER A 189 8.54 -24.97 -11.31
CA SER A 189 9.52 -26.05 -11.47
C SER A 189 10.02 -26.19 -12.92
N ASP A 190 9.23 -25.77 -13.92
CA ASP A 190 9.67 -25.80 -15.32
C ASP A 190 10.73 -24.72 -15.59
N VAL A 191 10.65 -23.58 -14.87
CA VAL A 191 11.69 -22.56 -14.85
C VAL A 191 12.97 -23.10 -14.21
N GLU A 192 12.86 -23.81 -13.09
CA GLU A 192 14.00 -24.43 -12.41
C GLU A 192 14.70 -25.45 -13.33
N LYS A 193 13.93 -26.31 -14.02
CA LYS A 193 14.46 -27.25 -15.03
C LYS A 193 15.14 -26.53 -16.19
N TYR A 194 14.55 -25.44 -16.68
CA TYR A 194 15.15 -24.62 -17.72
C TYR A 194 16.52 -24.10 -17.32
N PHE A 195 16.63 -23.50 -16.13
CA PHE A 195 17.92 -23.02 -15.64
C PHE A 195 18.94 -24.17 -15.56
N GLU A 196 18.55 -25.34 -15.07
CA GLU A 196 19.48 -26.47 -15.01
C GLU A 196 19.89 -26.98 -16.40
N SER A 197 19.00 -26.91 -17.41
CA SER A 197 19.33 -27.23 -18.81
C SER A 197 20.38 -26.27 -19.41
N ILE A 198 20.36 -25.00 -19.01
CA ILE A 198 21.29 -23.98 -19.50
C ILE A 198 22.55 -23.83 -18.64
N LYS A 199 22.66 -24.56 -17.52
CA LYS A 199 23.77 -24.48 -16.56
C LYS A 199 25.16 -24.51 -17.20
N SER A 200 25.38 -25.40 -18.16
CA SER A 200 26.66 -25.53 -18.85
C SER A 200 27.09 -24.26 -19.59
N THR A 201 26.13 -23.50 -20.09
CA THR A 201 26.35 -22.25 -20.82
C THR A 201 26.30 -21.06 -19.87
N GLY A 202 25.35 -21.03 -18.93
CA GLY A 202 25.22 -20.00 -17.91
C GLY A 202 26.43 -19.90 -16.99
N SER A 203 27.03 -21.03 -16.61
CA SER A 203 28.23 -21.08 -15.74
C SER A 203 29.47 -20.45 -16.38
N LYS A 204 29.48 -20.23 -17.71
CA LYS A 204 30.57 -19.53 -18.41
C LYS A 204 30.53 -18.02 -18.20
N ILE A 205 29.37 -17.47 -17.87
CA ILE A 205 29.12 -16.02 -17.79
C ILE A 205 28.83 -15.60 -16.34
N TYR A 206 28.13 -16.46 -15.59
CA TYR A 206 27.63 -16.18 -14.26
C TYR A 206 28.08 -17.26 -13.27
N LYS A 207 28.25 -16.89 -12.01
CA LYS A 207 28.41 -17.88 -10.93
C LYS A 207 27.10 -18.63 -10.75
N TRP A 208 27.13 -19.96 -10.92
CA TRP A 208 25.91 -20.79 -10.86
C TRP A 208 25.17 -20.66 -9.53
N GLU A 209 25.91 -20.64 -8.42
CA GLU A 209 25.37 -20.43 -7.08
C GLU A 209 24.55 -19.14 -6.96
N ASN A 210 24.97 -18.06 -7.64
CA ASN A 210 24.20 -16.82 -7.66
C ASN A 210 22.85 -17.00 -8.37
N ILE A 211 22.81 -17.71 -9.49
CA ILE A 211 21.56 -17.97 -10.22
C ILE A 211 20.60 -18.78 -9.35
N VAL A 212 21.09 -19.86 -8.72
CA VAL A 212 20.29 -20.69 -7.82
C VAL A 212 19.75 -19.90 -6.63
N ASN A 213 20.59 -19.09 -5.98
CA ASN A 213 20.16 -18.25 -4.87
C ASN A 213 19.10 -17.23 -5.30
N LYS A 214 19.27 -16.60 -6.46
CA LYS A 214 18.30 -15.61 -6.99
C LYS A 214 16.97 -16.28 -7.36
N LEU A 215 16.98 -17.50 -7.90
CA LEU A 215 15.75 -18.27 -8.16
C LEU A 215 14.94 -18.52 -6.88
N VAL A 216 15.61 -18.95 -5.81
CA VAL A 216 14.95 -19.22 -4.53
C VAL A 216 14.35 -17.94 -3.94
N ILE A 217 15.11 -16.84 -3.94
CA ILE A 217 14.64 -15.55 -3.42
C ILE A 217 13.46 -15.05 -4.25
N PHE A 218 13.56 -15.09 -5.58
CA PHE A 218 12.50 -14.62 -6.47
C PHE A 218 11.20 -15.41 -6.30
N LYS A 219 11.28 -16.75 -6.35
CA LYS A 219 10.14 -17.65 -6.10
C LYS A 219 9.46 -17.36 -4.77
N ARG A 220 10.26 -17.21 -3.70
CA ARG A 220 9.73 -16.88 -2.37
C ARG A 220 9.08 -15.51 -2.33
N GLY A 221 9.68 -14.52 -3.00
CA GLY A 221 9.12 -13.18 -3.14
C GLY A 221 7.74 -13.18 -3.78
N CYS A 222 7.55 -13.91 -4.88
CA CYS A 222 6.28 -13.97 -5.59
C CYS A 222 5.20 -14.60 -4.70
N LEU A 223 5.52 -15.72 -4.03
CA LEU A 223 4.59 -16.38 -3.12
C LEU A 223 4.17 -15.47 -1.94
N VAL A 224 5.13 -14.77 -1.33
CA VAL A 224 4.83 -13.78 -0.28
C VAL A 224 3.95 -12.64 -0.80
N THR A 225 4.13 -12.24 -2.06
CA THR A 225 3.29 -11.23 -2.71
C THR A 225 1.84 -11.69 -2.83
N PHE A 226 1.62 -12.94 -3.23
CA PHE A 226 0.28 -13.53 -3.33
C PHE A 226 -0.36 -13.76 -1.95
N GLU A 227 0.42 -14.14 -0.94
CA GLU A 227 -0.06 -14.23 0.44
C GLU A 227 -0.49 -12.87 1.00
N ALA A 228 0.22 -11.80 0.64
CA ALA A 228 -0.11 -10.42 1.06
C ALA A 228 -1.43 -9.90 0.45
N ARG A 229 -1.90 -10.52 -0.65
CA ARG A 229 -3.14 -10.15 -1.35
C ARG A 229 -4.33 -9.99 -0.40
N ARG A 230 -4.55 -10.94 0.51
CA ARG A 230 -5.67 -10.91 1.47
C ARG A 230 -5.56 -9.73 2.43
N GLY A 231 -4.35 -9.43 2.91
CA GLY A 231 -4.11 -8.27 3.78
C GLY A 231 -4.42 -6.95 3.07
N ILE A 232 -3.99 -6.82 1.81
CA ILE A 232 -4.24 -5.66 0.95
C ILE A 232 -5.73 -5.52 0.65
N GLU A 233 -6.45 -6.62 0.42
CA GLU A 233 -7.89 -6.62 0.20
C GLU A 233 -8.67 -6.14 1.45
N ILE A 234 -8.29 -6.61 2.64
CA ILE A 234 -8.87 -6.14 3.90
C ILE A 234 -8.63 -4.63 4.06
N ALA A 235 -7.40 -4.17 3.84
CA ALA A 235 -7.06 -2.75 3.92
C ALA A 235 -7.88 -1.91 2.93
N LEU A 236 -8.07 -2.39 1.70
CA LEU A 236 -8.92 -1.74 0.69
C LEU A 236 -10.37 -1.60 1.16
N ARG A 237 -10.95 -2.66 1.74
CA ARG A 237 -12.33 -2.64 2.25
C ARG A 237 -12.49 -1.62 3.38
N ILE A 238 -11.54 -1.55 4.31
CA ILE A 238 -11.62 -0.56 5.40
C ILE A 238 -11.42 0.86 4.85
N ALA A 239 -10.49 1.07 3.92
CA ALA A 239 -10.30 2.37 3.27
C ALA A 239 -11.57 2.82 2.51
N GLU A 240 -12.28 1.90 1.87
CA GLU A 240 -13.58 2.18 1.25
C GLU A 240 -14.65 2.53 2.28
N GLN A 241 -14.71 1.81 3.41
CA GLN A 241 -15.65 2.10 4.50
C GLN A 241 -15.44 3.51 5.06
N VAL A 242 -14.19 3.86 5.38
CA VAL A 242 -13.81 5.21 5.82
C VAL A 242 -14.21 6.27 4.79
N ARG A 243 -14.01 5.99 3.50
CA ARG A 243 -14.41 6.91 2.42
C ARG A 243 -15.92 7.15 2.42
N LEU A 244 -16.72 6.11 2.62
CA LEU A 244 -18.18 6.19 2.71
C LEU A 244 -18.63 7.00 3.94
N GLU A 245 -17.99 6.80 5.09
CA GLU A 245 -18.25 7.56 6.32
C GLU A 245 -17.98 9.07 6.11
N PHE A 246 -16.90 9.44 5.44
CA PHE A 246 -16.65 10.84 5.08
C PHE A 246 -17.69 11.42 4.11
N ILE A 247 -18.21 10.62 3.17
CA ILE A 247 -19.29 11.04 2.27
C ILE A 247 -20.58 11.30 3.06
N GLN A 248 -20.94 10.41 3.98
CA GLN A 248 -22.11 10.56 4.84
C GLN A 248 -21.98 11.81 5.73
N GLY A 249 -20.84 11.98 6.40
CA GLY A 249 -20.57 13.17 7.22
C GLY A 249 -20.68 14.47 6.42
N LYS A 250 -20.24 14.48 5.16
CA LYS A 250 -20.40 15.63 4.26
C LYS A 250 -21.88 15.95 3.98
N GLU A 251 -22.72 14.95 3.73
CA GLU A 251 -24.15 15.17 3.51
C GLU A 251 -24.86 15.70 4.75
N ILE A 252 -24.49 15.20 5.94
CA ILE A 252 -24.99 15.72 7.23
C ILE A 252 -24.65 17.22 7.36
N ILE A 253 -23.40 17.60 7.13
CA ILE A 253 -22.97 19.01 7.18
C ILE A 253 -23.66 19.86 6.13
N ARG A 254 -23.90 19.31 4.92
CA ARG A 254 -24.65 20.01 3.87
C ARG A 254 -26.09 20.29 4.31
N GLY A 255 -26.72 19.36 5.02
CA GLY A 255 -28.03 19.55 5.66
C GLY A 255 -28.02 20.69 6.67
N LEU A 256 -26.99 20.75 7.53
CA LEU A 256 -26.82 21.83 8.50
C LEU A 256 -26.60 23.19 7.86
N ASN A 257 -25.92 23.26 6.71
CA ASN A 257 -25.66 24.52 5.99
C ASN A 257 -26.94 25.16 5.40
N LYS A 258 -28.06 24.42 5.37
CA LYS A 258 -29.39 24.97 5.02
C LYS A 258 -30.02 25.76 6.17
N LYS A 259 -29.51 25.63 7.41
CA LYS A 259 -30.01 26.35 8.59
C LYS A 259 -29.27 27.68 8.78
N LYS A 260 -30.01 28.73 9.16
CA LYS A 260 -29.47 30.09 9.38
C LYS A 260 -28.59 30.19 10.64
N VAL A 261 -28.91 29.38 11.65
CA VAL A 261 -28.16 29.18 12.90
C VAL A 261 -28.25 27.68 13.24
N VAL A 262 -27.14 27.04 13.58
CA VAL A 262 -27.10 25.65 14.04
C VAL A 262 -26.88 25.68 15.55
N ARG A 263 -27.92 25.33 16.32
CA ARG A 263 -27.87 25.29 17.78
C ARG A 263 -27.32 23.94 18.25
N LYS A 264 -26.86 23.85 19.50
CA LYS A 264 -26.37 22.60 20.11
C LYS A 264 -27.38 21.44 19.96
N ILE A 265 -28.67 21.73 20.05
CA ILE A 265 -29.76 20.75 19.85
C ILE A 265 -29.83 20.21 18.42
N ASP A 266 -29.47 21.02 17.41
CA ASP A 266 -29.43 20.59 16.01
C ASP A 266 -28.25 19.64 15.75
N LEU A 267 -27.22 19.67 16.60
CA LEU A 267 -26.09 18.74 16.56
C LEU A 267 -26.40 17.46 17.31
N MET A 268 -27.17 17.52 18.41
CA MET A 268 -27.55 16.34 19.20
C MET A 268 -28.59 15.45 18.51
N ASN A 269 -29.42 16.00 17.62
CA ASN A 269 -30.48 15.27 16.92
C ASN A 269 -30.04 14.62 15.58
N LEU A 270 -28.74 14.36 15.39
CA LEU A 270 -28.19 13.83 14.14
C LEU A 270 -28.01 12.30 14.15
N GLU A 271 -28.78 11.59 14.97
CA GLU A 271 -28.87 10.12 14.95
C GLU A 271 -29.43 9.58 13.62
#